data_AF-A0A0F2LPV1-F1
#
_entry.id   AF-A0A0F2LPV1-F1
#
_cell.length_a   1.000
_cell.length_b   1.000
_cell.length_c   1.000
_cell.angle_alpha   90.00
_cell.angle_beta   90.00
_cell.angle_gamma   90.00
#
_symmetry.space_group_name_H-M   'P 1'
#
loop_
_entity.id
_entity.type
_entity.pdbx_description
1 polymer ?
#
loop_
_entity_poly.entity_id
_entity_poly.type
_entity_poly.pdbx_seq_one_letter_code
_entity_poly.pdbx_strand_id
1 'polypeptide(L)' 'MKEREVEAKRLIGKKSVRGKIYEYEYYTLPLNLYIPKSMVEKFGTKYTLEVDEESGTITIKPKGS' A
#
# COMPACT_ATOMS: atom_id res chain seq x y z
N MET A 1 -20.77 -4.43 1.97
CA MET A 1 -19.34 -4.74 1.77
C MET A 1 -18.99 -4.54 0.30
N LYS A 2 -18.06 -3.63 -0.02
CA LYS A 2 -17.60 -3.38 -1.40
C LYS A 2 -16.21 -3.98 -1.57
N GLU A 3 -16.04 -4.85 -2.54
CA GLU A 3 -14.76 -5.45 -2.89
C GLU A 3 -14.23 -4.85 -4.20
N ARG A 4 -12.93 -4.59 -4.27
CA ARG A 4 -12.26 -4.21 -5.53
C ARG A 4 -10.84 -4.73 -5.58
N GLU A 5 -10.40 -5.06 -6.79
CA GLU A 5 -9.00 -5.36 -7.06
C GLU A 5 -8.21 -4.07 -7.28
N VAL A 6 -7.02 -4.02 -6.70
CA VAL A 6 -6.13 -2.86 -6.76
C VAL A 6 -4.69 -3.29 -6.87
N GLU A 7 -3.88 -2.40 -7.42
CA GLU A 7 -2.45 -2.61 -7.54
C GLU A 7 -1.68 -1.61 -6.67
N ALA A 8 -0.70 -2.11 -5.93
CA ALA A 8 0.18 -1.32 -5.09
C ALA A 8 1.10 -0.45 -5.95
N LYS A 9 0.99 0.87 -5.76
CA LYS A 9 1.84 1.84 -6.45
C LYS A 9 3.09 2.13 -5.62
N ARG A 10 4.25 1.95 -6.23
CA ARG A 10 5.55 2.33 -5.66
C ARG A 10 5.72 3.85 -5.68
N LEU A 11 6.13 4.42 -4.55
CA LEU A 11 6.47 5.83 -4.37
C LEU A 11 7.85 5.94 -3.75
N ILE A 12 8.63 6.91 -4.23
CA ILE A 12 9.96 7.24 -3.72
C ILE A 12 9.86 8.64 -3.12
N GLY A 13 9.89 8.72 -1.80
CA GLY A 13 10.00 9.99 -1.10
C GLY A 13 11.47 10.36 -0.93
N LYS A 14 11.78 11.65 -1.02
CA LYS A 14 13.12 12.17 -0.76
C LYS A 14 13.07 13.14 0.40
N LYS A 15 13.92 12.93 1.42
CA LYS A 15 14.05 13.82 2.56
C LYS A 15 15.47 14.36 2.62
N SER A 16 15.62 15.68 2.55
CA SER A 16 16.90 16.34 2.78
C SER A 16 17.10 16.53 4.28
N VAL A 17 18.19 15.99 4.82
CA VAL A 17 18.60 16.17 6.22
C VAL A 17 20.07 16.57 6.23
N ARG A 18 20.35 17.80 6.69
CA ARG A 18 21.72 18.36 6.80
C ARG A 18 22.53 18.25 5.48
N GLY A 19 21.89 18.51 4.34
CA GLY A 19 22.53 18.44 3.02
C GLY A 19 22.68 17.03 2.44
N LYS A 20 22.28 15.97 3.17
CA LYS A 20 22.19 14.60 2.65
C LYS A 20 20.76 14.30 2.23
N ILE A 21 20.58 13.71 1.05
CA ILE A 21 19.28 13.28 0.53
C ILE A 21 19.09 11.81 0.91
N TYR A 22 18.04 11.53 1.67
CA TYR A 22 17.61 10.18 2.00
C TYR A 22 16.39 9.82 1.16
N GLU A 23 16.47 8.70 0.45
CA GLU A 23 15.34 8.16 -0.30
C GLU A 23 14.65 7.09 0.54
N TYR A 24 13.33 7.15 0.61
CA TYR A 24 12.51 6.11 1.22
C TYR A 24 11.49 5.61 0.22
N GLU A 25 11.39 4.29 0.13
CA GLU A 25 10.46 3.60 -0.73
C GLU A 25 9.25 3.15 0.08
N TYR A 26 8.07 3.45 -0.43
CA TYR A 26 6.82 2.98 0.14
C TYR A 26 5.83 2.64 -0.95
N TYR A 27 4.85 1.81 -0.59
CA TYR A 27 3.79 1.41 -1.50
C TYR A 27 2.46 1.95 -0.99
N THR A 28 1.59 2.34 -1.91
CA THR A 28 0.25 2.82 -1.58
C THR A 28 -0.82 2.11 -2.41
N LEU A 29 -1.97 1.85 -1.79
CA LEU A 29 -3.22 1.48 -2.44
C LEU A 29 -4.13 2.71 -2.60
N PRO A 30 -5.26 2.60 -3.35
CA PRO A 30 -6.29 3.63 -3.35
C PRO A 30 -6.72 4.05 -1.94
N LEU A 31 -7.21 5.27 -1.81
CA LEU A 31 -7.42 5.95 -0.52
C LEU A 31 -6.13 6.29 0.24
N ASN A 32 -4.98 6.29 -0.45
CA ASN A 32 -3.66 6.57 0.13
C ASN A 32 -3.29 5.63 1.29
N LEU A 33 -3.76 4.38 1.22
CA LEU A 33 -3.45 3.37 2.23
C LEU A 33 -2.01 2.91 2.05
N TYR A 34 -1.20 3.08 3.08
CA TYR A 34 0.18 2.62 3.09
C TYR A 34 0.27 1.10 3.19
N ILE A 35 1.14 0.51 2.37
CA ILE A 35 1.57 -0.88 2.50
C ILE A 35 3.07 -0.93 2.78
N PRO A 36 3.51 -1.69 3.80
CA PRO A 36 4.92 -1.96 4.05
C PRO A 36 5.58 -2.64 2.85
N LYS A 37 6.79 -2.20 2.50
CA LYS A 37 7.59 -2.80 1.42
C LYS A 37 7.72 -4.32 1.56
N SER A 38 7.95 -4.82 2.77
CA SER A 38 8.08 -6.27 3.05
C SER A 38 6.83 -7.07 2.69
N MET A 39 5.64 -6.46 2.73
CA MET A 39 4.39 -7.12 2.32
C MET A 39 4.32 -7.25 0.80
N VAL A 40 4.71 -6.20 0.07
CA VAL A 40 4.77 -6.23 -1.40
C VAL A 40 5.83 -7.20 -1.90
N GLU A 41 7.00 -7.23 -1.26
CA GLU A 41 8.07 -8.17 -1.61
C GLU A 41 7.65 -9.63 -1.41
N LYS A 42 6.84 -9.90 -0.37
CA LYS A 42 6.38 -11.24 -0.04
C LYS A 42 5.19 -11.71 -0.87
N PHE A 43 4.24 -10.82 -1.16
CA PHE A 43 2.93 -11.18 -1.70
C PHE A 43 2.62 -10.58 -3.08
N GLY A 44 3.55 -9.82 -3.66
CA GLY A 44 3.35 -9.13 -4.93
C GLY A 44 2.57 -7.82 -4.79
N THR A 45 2.20 -7.24 -5.94
CA THR A 45 1.55 -5.92 -6.02
C THR A 45 0.03 -5.97 -6.11
N LYS A 46 -0.59 -7.15 -6.29
CA LYS A 46 -2.03 -7.30 -6.46
C LYS A 46 -2.72 -7.56 -5.12
N TYR A 47 -3.69 -6.71 -4.79
CA TYR A 47 -4.46 -6.80 -3.55
C TYR A 47 -5.95 -6.68 -3.84
N THR A 48 -6.73 -7.27 -2.94
CA THR A 48 -8.16 -7.06 -2.81
C THR A 48 -8.41 -6.12 -1.65
N LEU A 49 -9.16 -5.05 -1.90
CA LEU A 49 -9.64 -4.11 -0.89
C LEU A 49 -11.12 -4.38 -0.63
N GLU A 50 -11.44 -4.72 0.62
CA GLU A 50 -12.80 -4.83 1.11
C GLU A 50 -13.10 -3.65 2.03
N VAL A 51 -14.17 -2.92 1.74
CA VAL A 51 -14.67 -1.83 2.60
C VAL A 51 -16.01 -2.25 3.18
N ASP A 52 -16.04 -2.34 4.50
CA ASP A 52 -17.27 -2.44 5.28
C ASP A 52 -17.68 -1.04 5.76
N GLU A 53 -18.71 -0.49 5.12
CA GLU A 53 -19.24 0.84 5.42
C GLU A 53 -20.02 0.88 6.75
N GLU A 54 -20.46 -0.27 7.27
CA GLU A 54 -21.23 -0.36 8.52
C GLU A 54 -20.30 -0.31 9.73
N SER A 55 -19.22 -1.09 9.72
CA SER A 55 -18.20 -1.07 10.78
C SER A 55 -17.10 -0.02 10.57
N GLY A 56 -16.99 0.53 9.36
CA GLY A 56 -15.88 1.41 8.97
C GLY A 56 -14.55 0.67 8.77
N THR A 57 -14.58 -0.66 8.65
CA THR A 57 -13.38 -1.49 8.51
C THR A 57 -12.92 -1.56 7.05
N ILE A 58 -11.62 -1.39 6.84
CA ILE A 58 -10.96 -1.64 5.54
C ILE A 58 -10.04 -2.84 5.69
N THR A 59 -10.30 -3.89 4.91
CA THR A 59 -9.47 -5.09 4.88
C THR A 59 -8.67 -5.16 3.58
N ILE A 60 -7.37 -5.38 3.71
CA ILE A 60 -6.44 -5.54 2.58
C ILE A 60 -5.99 -6.99 2.56
N LYS A 61 -6.28 -7.71 1.47
CA LYS A 61 -5.86 -9.11 1.28
C LYS A 61 -4.96 -9.20 0.04
N PRO A 62 -3.80 -9.86 0.12
CA PRO A 62 -3.03 -10.14 -1.08
C PRO A 62 -3.77 -11.14 -1.97
N LYS A 63 -3.80 -10.89 -3.28
CA LYS A 63 -4.12 -11.93 -4.26
C LYS A 63 -2.84 -12.71 -4.43
N GLY A 64 -2.71 -13.84 -3.73
CA GLY A 64 -1.51 -14.68 -3.79
C GLY A 64 -1.03 -14.91 -5.23
N SER A 65 0.30 -15.00 -5.40
CA SER A 65 0.96 -15.27 -6.67
C SER A 65 0.57 -16.61 -7.29
#